data_AF-A0A8J7XCH2-F1
#
_entry.id   AF-A0A8J7XCH2-F1
#
_cell.length_a   1.000
_cell.length_b   1.000
_cell.length_c   1.000
_cell.angle_alpha   90.00
_cell.angle_beta   90.00
_cell.angle_gamma   90.00
#
_symmetry.space_group_name_H-M   'P 1'
#
loop_
_entity.id
_entity.type
_entity.pdbx_description
1 polymer ?
#
loop_
_entity_poly.entity_id
_entity_poly.type
_entity_poly.pdbx_seq_one_letter_code
_entity_poly.pdbx_strand_id
1 'polypeptide(L)'
;MKRALTYLLLGLLISVLVFTVTNVNEFGDHSIGVGEHYLKEGVEEAGATNLVTNIVLDYRGYDTLGEVTVLFTATTGVAALFWKKRRENDGEE
;
A
#
# COMPACT_ATOMS: atom_id res chain seq x y z
N MET A 1 -5.48 34.09 2.30
CA MET A 1 -6.69 33.24 2.30
C MET A 1 -6.39 31.78 1.99
N LYS A 2 -5.77 31.44 0.85
CA LYS A 2 -5.45 30.03 0.48
C LYS A 2 -4.68 29.25 1.56
N ARG A 3 -3.58 29.82 2.09
CA ARG A 3 -2.79 29.17 3.16
C ARG A 3 -3.57 28.97 4.47
N ALA A 4 -4.43 29.93 4.83
CA ALA A 4 -5.27 29.82 6.02
C ALA A 4 -6.31 28.70 5.86
N LEU A 5 -6.93 28.60 4.67
CA LEU A 5 -7.82 27.49 4.33
C LEU A 5 -7.08 26.14 4.35
N THR A 6 -5.85 26.07 3.83
CA THR A 6 -5.01 24.86 3.87
C THR A 6 -4.74 24.41 5.31
N TYR A 7 -4.36 25.32 6.20
CA TYR A 7 -4.11 24.97 7.61
C TYR A 7 -5.39 24.56 8.34
N LEU A 8 -6.52 25.18 8.02
CA LEU A 8 -7.82 24.77 8.57
C LEU A 8 -8.18 23.34 8.14
N LEU A 9 -8.03 23.00 6.86
CA LEU A 9 -8.30 21.66 6.34
C LEU A 9 -7.35 20.61 6.92
N LEU A 10 -6.06 20.93 7.06
CA LEU A 10 -5.08 20.05 7.70
C LEU A 10 -5.43 19.83 9.18
N GLY A 11 -5.76 20.90 9.90
CA GLY A 11 -6.18 20.82 11.30
C GLY A 11 -7.40 19.93 11.46
N LEU A 12 -8.41 20.12 10.60
CA LEU A 12 -9.62 19.29 10.59
C LEU A 12 -9.29 17.81 10.33
N LEU A 13 -8.47 17.51 9.32
CA LEU A 13 -8.08 16.14 9.00
C LEU A 13 -7.35 15.49 10.18
N ILE A 14 -6.41 16.20 10.80
CA ILE A 14 -5.67 15.71 11.98
C ILE A 14 -6.62 15.45 13.13
N SER A 15 -7.55 16.37 13.41
CA SER A 15 -8.55 16.18 14.46
C SER A 15 -9.40 14.94 14.24
N VAL A 16 -9.86 14.70 13.01
CA VAL A 16 -10.62 13.49 12.66
C VAL A 16 -9.77 12.24 12.87
N LEU A 17 -8.53 12.23 12.38
CA LEU A 17 -7.63 11.07 12.53
C LEU A 17 -7.36 10.76 14.02
N VAL A 18 -7.04 11.79 14.82
CA VAL A 18 -6.81 11.63 16.26
C VAL A 18 -8.07 11.08 16.94
N PHE A 19 -9.25 11.67 16.65
CA PHE A 19 -10.51 11.19 17.19
C PHE A 19 -10.77 9.71 16.84
N THR A 20 -10.52 9.30 15.60
CA THR A 20 -10.70 7.88 15.22
C THR A 20 -9.74 6.94 15.94
N VAL A 21 -8.47 7.33 16.08
CA VAL A 21 -7.46 6.51 16.77
C VAL A 21 -7.77 6.37 18.25
N THR A 22 -8.29 7.42 18.91
CA THR A 22 -8.69 7.34 20.33
C THR A 22 -9.95 6.50 20.57
N ASN A 23 -10.70 6.15 19.52
CA ASN A 23 -11.90 5.32 19.60
C ASN A 23 -11.69 3.89 19.07
N VAL A 24 -10.46 3.48 18.79
CA VAL A 24 -10.15 2.07 18.52
C VAL A 24 -10.27 1.26 19.82
N ASN A 25 -10.60 -0.03 19.70
CA ASN A 25 -10.65 -0.94 20.85
C ASN A 25 -9.31 -0.97 21.61
N GLU A 26 -9.36 -1.32 22.90
CA GLU A 26 -8.15 -1.47 23.71
C GLU A 26 -7.24 -2.57 23.15
N PHE A 27 -5.94 -2.42 23.39
CA PHE A 27 -4.95 -3.39 22.95
C PHE A 27 -5.28 -4.79 23.52
N GLY A 28 -5.50 -5.75 22.63
CA GLY A 28 -5.83 -7.13 22.99
C GLY A 28 -7.33 -7.43 23.05
N ASP A 29 -8.21 -6.43 23.00
CA ASP A 29 -9.66 -6.61 22.94
C ASP A 29 -10.17 -6.51 21.50
N HIS A 30 -9.86 -7.52 20.68
CA HIS A 30 -10.21 -7.51 19.27
C HIS A 30 -10.84 -8.83 18.82
N SER A 31 -11.99 -8.73 18.14
CA SER A 31 -12.49 -9.79 17.27
C SER A 31 -11.51 -9.95 16.11
N ILE A 32 -10.85 -11.10 16.01
CA ILE A 32 -9.81 -11.38 15.01
C ILE A 32 -10.38 -11.47 13.58
N GLY A 33 -11.72 -11.47 13.43
CA GLY A 33 -12.41 -11.39 12.13
C GLY A 33 -11.90 -12.44 11.15
N VAL A 34 -11.58 -12.02 9.92
CA VAL A 34 -10.96 -12.87 8.89
C VAL A 34 -9.58 -13.40 9.30
N GLY A 35 -8.90 -12.74 10.24
CA GLY A 35 -7.61 -13.19 10.77
C GLY A 35 -7.71 -14.53 11.51
N GLU A 36 -8.87 -14.84 12.10
CA GLU A 36 -9.10 -16.16 12.72
C GLU A 36 -9.06 -17.29 11.68
N HIS A 37 -9.62 -17.05 10.49
CA HIS A 37 -9.61 -17.99 9.36
C HIS A 37 -8.18 -18.21 8.88
N TYR A 38 -7.44 -17.13 8.62
CA TYR A 38 -6.05 -17.22 8.17
C TYR A 38 -5.17 -18.00 9.17
N LEU A 39 -5.39 -17.81 10.48
CA LEU A 39 -4.65 -18.53 11.51
C LEU A 39 -4.95 -20.03 11.54
N LYS A 40 -6.21 -20.42 11.32
CA LYS A 40 -6.64 -21.83 11.42
C LYS A 40 -6.41 -22.61 10.14
N GLU A 41 -6.77 -22.02 9.01
CA GLU A 41 -6.90 -22.73 7.73
C GLU A 41 -5.79 -22.34 6.74
N GLY A 42 -5.05 -21.26 6.99
CA GLY A 42 -4.05 -20.74 6.04
C GLY A 42 -3.04 -21.76 5.58
N VAL A 43 -2.48 -22.56 6.50
CA VAL A 43 -1.48 -23.58 6.14
C VAL A 43 -2.08 -24.66 5.24
N GLU A 44 -3.34 -25.05 5.46
CA GLU A 44 -4.03 -26.07 4.68
C GLU A 44 -4.44 -25.55 3.29
N GLU A 45 -4.95 -24.32 3.22
CA GLU A 45 -5.48 -23.73 1.98
C GLU A 45 -4.37 -23.33 0.99
N ALA A 46 -3.21 -22.89 1.47
CA ALA A 46 -2.15 -22.34 0.61
C ALA A 46 -0.79 -23.03 0.75
N GLY A 47 -0.65 -23.98 1.68
CA GLY A 47 0.54 -24.84 1.79
C GLY A 47 1.82 -24.17 2.31
N ALA A 48 1.82 -22.86 2.54
CA ALA A 48 2.94 -22.13 3.14
C ALA A 48 2.78 -22.05 4.67
N THR A 49 3.82 -22.49 5.40
CA THR A 49 3.86 -22.38 6.87
C THR A 49 4.06 -20.95 7.36
N ASN A 50 4.56 -20.05 6.51
CA ASN A 50 4.64 -18.63 6.81
C ASN A 50 3.30 -17.94 6.54
N LEU A 51 2.57 -17.66 7.62
CA LEU A 51 1.25 -17.01 7.56
C LEU A 51 1.27 -15.66 6.83
N VAL A 52 2.31 -14.85 7.00
CA VAL A 52 2.37 -13.52 6.37
C VAL A 52 2.52 -13.67 4.85
N THR A 53 3.42 -14.54 4.41
CA THR A 53 3.62 -14.82 2.98
C THR A 53 2.35 -15.37 2.34
N ASN A 54 1.68 -16.26 3.06
CA ASN A 54 0.43 -16.88 2.66
C ASN A 54 -0.70 -15.85 2.47
N ILE A 55 -0.86 -14.93 3.43
CA ILE A 55 -1.84 -13.83 3.31
C ILE A 55 -1.51 -12.93 2.10
N VAL A 56 -0.25 -12.53 1.93
CA VAL A 56 0.13 -11.54 0.92
C VAL A 56 0.11 -12.13 -0.50
N LEU A 57 0.48 -13.39 -0.67
CA LEU A 57 0.59 -14.02 -2.00
C LEU A 57 -0.64 -14.83 -2.41
N ASP A 58 -1.28 -15.55 -1.49
CA ASP A 58 -2.38 -16.46 -1.83
C ASP A 58 -3.74 -15.79 -1.59
N TYR A 59 -4.04 -15.36 -0.36
CA TYR A 59 -5.33 -14.71 -0.06
C TYR A 59 -5.46 -13.31 -0.67
N ARG A 60 -4.39 -12.52 -0.65
CA ARG A 60 -4.35 -11.13 -1.12
C ARG A 60 -3.38 -10.91 -2.27
N GLY A 61 -3.12 -11.97 -3.05
CA GLY A 61 -2.20 -11.91 -4.19
C GLY A 61 -2.53 -10.83 -5.22
N TYR A 62 -3.79 -10.44 -5.36
CA TYR A 62 -4.20 -9.33 -6.23
C TYR A 62 -3.64 -7.97 -5.78
N ASP A 63 -3.55 -7.72 -4.47
CA ASP A 63 -2.97 -6.48 -3.94
C ASP A 63 -1.47 -6.43 -4.26
N THR A 64 -0.75 -7.55 -4.07
CA THR A 64 0.68 -7.67 -4.42
C THR A 64 0.94 -7.64 -5.93
N LEU A 65 0.06 -8.22 -6.75
CA LEU A 65 0.11 -8.06 -8.20
C LEU A 65 -0.01 -6.58 -8.58
N GLY A 66 -0.87 -5.84 -7.89
CA GLY A 66 -0.98 -4.39 -8.00
C GLY A 66 0.30 -3.66 -7.62
N GLU A 67 0.91 -3.99 -6.48
CA GLU A 67 2.20 -3.44 -6.04
C GLU A 67 3.31 -3.67 -7.09
N VAL A 68 3.44 -4.91 -7.58
CA VAL A 68 4.41 -5.25 -8.63
C VAL A 68 4.13 -4.47 -9.92
N THR A 69 2.86 -4.30 -10.29
CA THR A 69 2.47 -3.52 -11.47
C THR A 69 2.84 -2.04 -11.32
N VAL A 70 2.63 -1.45 -10.14
CA VAL A 70 3.02 -0.06 -9.85
C VAL A 70 4.53 0.11 -9.94
N LEU A 71 5.30 -0.78 -9.32
CA LEU A 71 6.77 -0.75 -9.38
C LEU A 71 7.29 -0.95 -10.81
N PHE A 72 6.71 -1.90 -11.55
CA PHE A 72 7.06 -2.12 -12.94
C PHE A 72 6.75 -0.89 -13.80
N THR A 73 5.58 -0.28 -13.64
CA THR A 73 5.19 0.93 -14.38
C THR A 73 6.10 2.11 -14.05
N ALA A 74 6.44 2.31 -12.77
CA ALA A 74 7.33 3.38 -12.34
C ALA A 74 8.75 3.21 -12.93
N THR A 75 9.31 2.01 -12.84
CA THR A 75 10.66 1.72 -13.33
C THR A 75 10.74 1.82 -14.86
N THR A 76 9.78 1.24 -15.59
CA THR A 76 9.72 1.34 -17.05
C THR A 76 9.44 2.76 -17.53
N GLY A 77 8.58 3.52 -16.84
CA GLY A 77 8.33 4.93 -17.15
C GLY A 77 9.59 5.79 -17.02
N VAL A 78 10.35 5.60 -15.95
CA VAL A 78 11.65 6.27 -15.77
C VAL A 78 12.63 5.86 -16.87
N ALA A 79 12.76 4.56 -17.16
CA ALA A 79 13.64 4.07 -18.23
C ALA A 79 13.31 4.67 -19.60
N ALA A 80 12.01 4.80 -19.94
CA ALA A 80 11.55 5.40 -21.19
C ALA A 80 11.92 6.90 -21.29
N LEU A 81 11.81 7.65 -20.20
CA LEU A 81 12.23 9.07 -20.16
C LEU A 81 13.73 9.23 -20.42
N PHE A 82 14.56 8.40 -19.78
CA PHE A 82 16.01 8.44 -20.00
C PHE A 82 16.39 7.98 -21.41
N TRP A 83 15.71 6.99 -21.98
CA TRP A 83 15.96 6.55 -23.35
C TRP A 83 15.63 7.65 -24.37
N LYS A 84 14.49 8.34 -24.20
CA LYS A 84 14.12 9.47 -25.05
C LYS A 84 15.18 10.59 -25.00
N LYS A 85 15.60 10.99 -23.79
CA LYS A 85 16.60 12.04 -23.61
C LYS A 85 17.94 11.71 -24.26
N ARG A 86 18.40 10.46 -24.19
CA ARG A 86 19.64 10.03 -24.85
C ARG A 86 19.56 10.19 -26.36
N ARG A 87 18.43 9.81 -26.98
CA ARG A 87 18.24 9.93 -28.44
C ARG A 87 18.15 11.37 -28.93
N GLU A 88 17.64 12.29 -28.12
CA GLU A 88 17.63 13.72 -28.43
C GLU A 88 19.07 14.27 -28.46
N ASN A 89 19.89 13.93 -27.44
CA ASN A 89 21.29 14.33 -27.39
C ASN A 89 22.12 13.76 -28.57
N ASP A 90 21.91 12.49 -28.93
CA ASP A 90 22.64 11.83 -30.03
C ASP A 90 22.27 12.40 -31.43
N GLY A 91 21.18 13.17 -31.54
CA GLY A 91 20.73 13.79 -32.79
C GLY A 91 21.05 15.29 -32.93
N GLU A 92 21.59 15.91 -31.88
CA GLU A 92 22.08 17.30 -31.88
C GLU A 92 23.59 17.41 -32.16
N GLU A 93 24.32 16.28 -32.16
CA GLU A 93 25.71 16.15 -32.65
C GLU A 93 25.77 15.84 -34.16
#